data_AF-A0A5J4WXB3-F1
#
_entry.id   AF-A0A5J4WXB3-F1
#
_cell.length_a   1.000
_cell.length_b   1.000
_cell.length_c   1.000
_cell.angle_alpha   90.00
_cell.angle_beta   90.00
_cell.angle_gamma   90.00
#
_symmetry.space_group_name_H-M   'P 1'
#
loop_
_entity.id
_entity.type
_entity.pdbx_description
1 polymer ?
#
loop_
_entity_poly.entity_id
_entity_poly.type
_entity_poly.pdbx_seq_one_letter_code
_entity_poly.pdbx_strand_id
1 'polypeptide(L)'
;MRPVIPSESENDNTLFMKYGSCYRQYYELPISYFRPTTDARVLSWLQNRHWISALTKTSLVANSESYTNQIEELTRSVQDYHKKKNSQLAKQQMMKNVQRTLGANAKGIAELLLKYQLFGRFL
;
A
#
# COMPACT_ATOMS: atom_id res chain seq x y z
N MET A 1 5.55 -16.26 -29.40
CA MET A 1 4.65 -16.87 -28.40
C MET A 1 4.04 -15.74 -27.58
N ARG A 2 2.71 -15.57 -27.58
CA ARG A 2 2.04 -14.53 -26.77
C ARG A 2 1.91 -15.03 -25.33
N PRO A 3 2.11 -14.19 -24.31
CA PRO A 3 1.84 -14.57 -22.93
C PRO A 3 0.33 -14.74 -22.75
N VAL A 4 -0.08 -15.94 -22.32
CA VAL A 4 -1.47 -16.24 -21.96
C VAL A 4 -1.72 -15.66 -20.56
N ILE A 5 -2.54 -14.62 -20.50
CA ILE A 5 -2.99 -14.03 -19.23
C ILE A 5 -4.01 -15.01 -18.62
N PRO A 6 -3.85 -15.48 -17.36
CA PRO A 6 -4.79 -16.41 -16.74
C PRO A 6 -6.16 -15.76 -16.52
N SER A 7 -7.23 -16.44 -16.92
CA SER A 7 -8.61 -16.09 -16.57
C SER A 7 -8.86 -16.30 -15.07
N GLU A 8 -9.60 -15.38 -14.46
CA GLU A 8 -9.81 -15.12 -13.01
C GLU A 8 -10.46 -16.24 -12.17
N SER A 9 -10.24 -17.53 -12.45
CA SER A 9 -10.88 -18.63 -11.71
C SER A 9 -9.91 -19.72 -11.23
N GLU A 10 -8.65 -19.38 -10.93
CA GLU A 10 -7.65 -20.35 -10.47
C GLU A 10 -7.37 -20.15 -8.97
N ASN A 11 -7.88 -21.10 -8.17
CA ASN A 11 -7.75 -21.24 -6.72
C ASN A 11 -6.35 -20.83 -6.21
N ASP A 12 -6.24 -20.02 -5.14
CA ASP A 12 -4.99 -19.36 -4.69
C ASP A 12 -3.75 -20.28 -4.59
N ASN A 13 -3.95 -21.58 -4.31
CA ASN A 13 -2.89 -22.59 -4.27
C ASN A 13 -2.23 -22.85 -5.64
N THR A 14 -2.98 -22.70 -6.73
CA THR A 14 -2.49 -22.84 -8.10
C THR A 14 -1.63 -21.65 -8.51
N LEU A 15 -1.92 -20.46 -7.97
CA LEU A 15 -1.21 -19.24 -8.28
C LEU A 15 0.25 -19.30 -7.78
N PHE A 16 0.46 -19.76 -6.56
CA PHE A 16 1.80 -19.95 -5.99
C PHE A 16 2.63 -20.96 -6.80
N MET A 17 2.04 -22.10 -7.17
CA MET A 17 2.70 -23.13 -7.99
C MET A 17 3.04 -22.60 -9.40
N LYS A 18 2.16 -21.78 -9.97
CA LYS A 18 2.30 -21.18 -11.30
C LYS A 18 3.38 -20.10 -11.36
N TYR A 19 3.46 -19.22 -10.37
CA TYR A 19 4.55 -18.22 -10.31
C TYR A 19 5.88 -18.82 -9.85
N GLY A 20 5.85 -19.81 -8.94
CA GLY A 20 7.03 -20.52 -8.45
C GLY A 20 7.67 -21.52 -9.42
N SER A 21 6.99 -21.89 -10.51
CA SER A 21 7.61 -22.64 -11.63
C SER A 21 8.10 -21.72 -12.75
N CYS A 22 7.56 -20.50 -12.79
CA CYS A 22 7.81 -19.47 -13.80
C CYS A 22 8.98 -18.53 -13.45
N TYR A 23 9.42 -18.46 -12.18
CA TYR A 23 10.50 -17.54 -11.74
C TYR A 23 11.82 -17.70 -12.49
N ARG A 24 12.10 -18.89 -13.04
CA ARG A 24 13.33 -19.18 -13.78
C ARG A 24 13.22 -18.88 -15.28
N GLN A 25 12.00 -18.62 -15.76
CA GLN A 25 11.70 -18.38 -17.18
C GLN A 25 11.69 -16.90 -17.55
N TYR A 26 11.64 -16.01 -16.57
CA TYR A 26 11.66 -14.56 -16.76
C TYR A 26 12.75 -13.95 -15.88
N TYR A 27 13.46 -12.96 -16.41
CA TYR A 27 14.44 -12.17 -15.67
C TYR A 27 13.91 -10.75 -15.51
N GLU A 28 14.17 -10.13 -14.35
CA GLU A 28 13.79 -8.74 -14.11
C GLU A 28 14.69 -7.83 -14.93
N LEU A 29 14.10 -7.04 -15.84
CA LEU A 29 14.82 -5.96 -16.50
C LEU A 29 14.82 -4.70 -15.63
N PRO A 30 15.92 -3.95 -15.59
CA PRO A 30 15.93 -2.64 -14.96
C PRO A 30 14.97 -1.70 -15.71
N ILE A 31 13.90 -1.29 -15.04
CA ILE A 31 12.91 -0.38 -15.59
C ILE A 31 13.46 1.04 -15.48
N SER A 32 13.64 1.71 -16.61
CA SER A 32 13.96 3.14 -16.67
C SER A 32 12.77 3.92 -17.20
N TYR A 33 12.36 4.96 -16.47
CA TYR A 33 11.26 5.84 -16.86
C TYR A 33 11.81 7.08 -17.55
N PHE A 34 11.58 7.21 -18.86
CA PHE A 34 11.87 8.45 -19.57
C PHE A 34 10.61 9.32 -19.63
N ARG A 35 10.73 10.59 -19.23
CA ARG A 35 9.67 11.59 -19.36
C ARG A 35 10.03 12.59 -20.45
N PRO A 36 9.25 12.68 -21.55
CA PRO A 36 9.45 13.71 -22.56
C PRO A 36 9.35 15.11 -21.97
N THR A 37 10.08 16.07 -22.53
CA THR A 37 10.01 17.48 -22.12
C THR A 37 8.61 18.09 -22.30
N THR A 38 7.83 17.57 -23.24
CA THR A 38 6.43 17.94 -23.47
C THR A 38 5.52 17.43 -22.37
N ASP A 39 5.66 16.16 -21.97
CA ASP A 39 4.90 15.55 -20.88
C ASP A 39 5.20 16.25 -19.54
N ALA A 40 6.46 16.62 -19.30
CA ALA A 40 6.83 17.41 -18.13
C ALA A 40 6.11 18.77 -18.06
N ARG A 41 5.91 19.44 -19.21
CA ARG A 41 5.16 20.72 -19.27
C ARG A 41 3.66 20.51 -19.06
N VAL A 42 3.08 19.46 -19.63
CA VAL A 42 1.65 19.14 -19.45
C VAL A 42 1.38 18.77 -17.99
N LEU A 43 2.23 17.95 -17.37
CA LEU A 43 2.12 17.58 -15.97
C LEU A 43 2.26 18.77 -15.04
N SER A 44 3.14 19.75 -15.31
CA SER A 44 3.23 20.95 -14.47
C SER A 44 1.98 21.82 -14.57
N TRP A 45 1.39 21.95 -15.75
CA TRP A 45 0.11 22.65 -15.94
C TRP A 45 -1.04 21.93 -15.23
N LEU A 46 -1.09 20.60 -15.34
CA LEU A 46 -2.07 19.78 -14.66
C LEU A 46 -1.92 19.92 -13.13
N GLN A 47 -0.70 19.85 -12.62
CA GLN A 47 -0.41 20.05 -11.19
C GLN A 47 -0.93 21.42 -10.71
N ASN A 48 -0.71 22.48 -11.49
CA ASN A 48 -1.19 23.83 -11.19
C ASN A 48 -2.73 23.94 -11.19
N ARG A 49 -3.46 23.03 -11.84
CA ARG A 49 -4.92 22.97 -11.78
C ARG A 49 -5.44 22.05 -10.68
N HIS A 50 -4.71 20.98 -10.35
CA HIS A 50 -5.16 19.91 -9.45
C HIS A 50 -4.53 19.94 -8.05
N TRP A 51 -3.69 20.92 -7.72
CA TRP A 51 -3.07 21.05 -6.40
C TRP A 51 -4.09 21.11 -5.26
N ILE A 52 -5.25 21.75 -5.48
CA ILE A 52 -6.34 21.79 -4.49
C ILE A 52 -6.88 20.39 -4.24
N SER A 53 -7.09 19.59 -5.30
CA SER A 53 -7.55 18.21 -5.16
C SER A 53 -6.52 17.33 -4.43
N ALA A 54 -5.23 17.63 -4.54
CA ALA A 54 -4.19 16.95 -3.76
C ALA A 54 -4.23 17.34 -2.27
N LEU A 55 -4.61 18.60 -1.97
CA LEU A 55 -4.75 19.09 -0.59
C LEU A 55 -6.06 18.64 0.09
N THR A 56 -7.14 18.41 -0.65
CA THR A 56 -8.43 18.00 -0.05
C THR A 56 -8.51 16.49 0.17
N LYS A 57 -7.86 15.68 -0.68
CA LYS A 57 -7.79 14.23 -0.50
C LYS A 57 -7.04 13.90 0.78
N THR A 58 -7.67 13.16 1.69
CA THR A 58 -7.05 12.66 2.92
C THR A 58 -6.79 11.17 2.78
N SER A 59 -5.53 10.75 2.95
CA SER A 59 -5.18 9.32 2.83
C SER A 59 -5.94 8.45 3.83
N LEU A 60 -6.31 9.01 5.00
CA LEU A 60 -7.03 8.29 6.05
C LEU A 60 -8.45 7.89 5.62
N VAL A 61 -9.15 8.77 4.91
CA VAL A 61 -10.53 8.51 4.43
C VAL A 61 -10.52 7.65 3.18
N ALA A 62 -9.58 7.91 2.27
CA ALA A 62 -9.47 7.17 1.00
C ALA A 62 -9.09 5.69 1.17
N ASN A 63 -8.38 5.35 2.26
CA ASN A 63 -7.88 3.99 2.51
C ASN A 63 -8.51 3.35 3.76
N SER A 64 -9.70 3.82 4.16
CA SER A 64 -10.41 3.41 5.39
C SER A 64 -10.65 1.90 5.48
N GLU A 65 -11.00 1.26 4.37
CA GLU A 65 -11.21 -0.18 4.28
C GLU A 65 -9.93 -0.96 4.56
N SER A 66 -8.81 -0.58 3.93
CA SER A 66 -7.52 -1.23 4.18
C SER A 66 -7.03 -1.03 5.61
N TYR A 67 -7.32 0.12 6.25
CA TYR A 67 -6.98 0.32 7.66
C TYR A 67 -7.78 -0.60 8.57
N THR A 68 -9.08 -0.75 8.29
CA THR A 68 -9.94 -1.70 9.03
C THR A 68 -9.42 -3.13 8.89
N ASN A 69 -9.08 -3.55 7.68
CA ASN A 69 -8.53 -4.88 7.41
C ASN A 69 -7.19 -5.09 8.13
N GLN A 70 -6.29 -4.09 8.12
CA GLN A 70 -5.02 -4.15 8.84
C GLN A 70 -5.20 -4.26 10.37
N ILE A 71 -6.20 -3.59 10.94
CA ILE A 71 -6.55 -3.69 12.37
C ILE A 71 -7.11 -5.08 12.68
N GLU A 72 -7.94 -5.63 11.80
CA GLU A 72 -8.48 -6.98 11.95
C GLU A 72 -7.36 -8.04 11.88
N GLU A 73 -6.46 -7.93 10.91
CA GLU A 73 -5.26 -8.78 10.80
C GLU A 73 -4.35 -8.69 12.03
N LEU A 74 -4.15 -7.47 12.56
CA LEU A 74 -3.38 -7.29 13.78
C LEU A 74 -4.06 -7.97 14.98
N THR A 75 -5.38 -7.85 15.09
CA THR A 75 -6.17 -8.49 16.14
C THR A 75 -6.06 -10.01 16.07
N ARG A 76 -6.19 -10.59 14.88
CA ARG A 76 -6.00 -12.03 14.62
C ARG A 76 -4.58 -12.47 14.99
N SER A 77 -3.56 -11.70 14.59
CA SER A 77 -2.16 -11.99 14.92
C SER A 77 -1.87 -11.98 16.42
N VAL A 78 -2.47 -11.05 17.16
CA VAL A 78 -2.36 -10.98 18.63
C VAL A 78 -3.04 -12.19 19.29
N GLN A 79 -4.23 -12.56 18.82
CA GLN A 79 -4.93 -13.76 19.30
C GLN A 79 -4.13 -15.03 19.04
N ASP A 80 -3.51 -15.15 17.86
CA ASP A 80 -2.67 -16.29 17.50
C ASP A 80 -1.39 -16.37 18.34
N TYR A 81 -0.76 -15.23 18.64
CA TYR A 81 0.37 -15.18 19.57
C TYR A 81 -0.03 -15.62 20.98
N HIS A 82 -1.21 -15.20 21.45
CA HIS A 82 -1.70 -15.59 22.77
C HIS A 82 -2.04 -17.09 22.84
N LYS A 83 -2.59 -17.67 21.77
CA LYS A 83 -2.89 -19.10 21.66
C LYS A 83 -1.59 -19.94 21.53
N LYS A 84 -0.63 -19.50 20.72
CA LYS A 84 0.68 -20.13 20.54
C LYS A 84 1.71 -19.51 21.50
N LYS A 85 1.57 -19.79 22.81
CA LYS A 85 2.56 -19.39 23.83
C LYS A 85 3.99 -19.68 23.35
N ASN A 86 4.76 -18.62 23.07
CA ASN A 86 6.20 -18.61 22.77
C ASN A 86 6.66 -19.05 21.36
N SER A 87 5.86 -18.88 20.31
CA SER A 87 6.44 -18.92 18.96
C SER A 87 7.16 -17.59 18.65
N GLN A 88 8.50 -17.62 18.60
CA GLN A 88 9.33 -16.48 18.20
C GLN A 88 8.91 -15.93 16.81
N LEU A 89 8.46 -16.83 15.92
CA LEU A 89 7.92 -16.47 14.61
C LEU A 89 6.62 -15.66 14.72
N ALA A 90 5.69 -16.07 15.59
CA ALA A 90 4.44 -15.33 15.80
C ALA A 90 4.69 -13.93 16.38
N LYS A 91 5.67 -13.80 17.29
CA LYS A 91 6.11 -12.48 17.80
C LYS A 91 6.68 -11.60 16.69
N GLN A 92 7.51 -12.17 15.79
CA GLN A 92 8.08 -11.43 14.67
C GLN A 92 7.00 -10.99 13.66
N GLN A 93 6.02 -11.84 13.38
CA GLN A 93 4.89 -11.50 12.50
C GLN A 93 4.02 -10.41 13.10
N MET A 94 3.68 -10.52 14.38
CA MET A 94 2.94 -9.48 15.11
C MET A 94 3.68 -8.14 15.05
N MET A 95 4.98 -8.12 15.36
CA MET A 95 5.76 -6.87 15.32
C MET A 95 5.81 -6.25 13.91
N LYS A 96 5.90 -7.07 12.86
CA LYS A 96 5.84 -6.57 11.47
C LYS A 96 4.47 -5.95 11.15
N ASN A 97 3.39 -6.58 11.59
CA ASN A 97 2.04 -6.07 11.36
C ASN A 97 1.80 -4.77 12.14
N VAL A 98 2.26 -4.69 13.40
CA VAL A 98 2.23 -3.44 14.20
C VAL A 98 2.99 -2.31 13.50
N GLN A 99 4.19 -2.58 12.98
CA GLN A 99 4.97 -1.56 12.27
C GLN A 99 4.27 -1.06 11.00
N ARG A 100 3.62 -1.96 10.26
CA ARG A 100 2.84 -1.59 9.07
C ARG A 100 1.66 -0.71 9.42
N THR A 101 0.85 -1.11 10.40
CA THR A 101 -0.34 -0.35 10.80
C THR A 101 0.03 1.02 11.36
N LEU A 102 1.04 1.07 12.23
CA LEU A 102 1.53 2.33 12.79
C LEU A 102 2.09 3.25 11.71
N GLY A 103 2.92 2.74 10.79
CA GLY A 103 3.53 3.52 9.73
C GLY A 103 2.50 4.13 8.77
N ALA A 104 1.45 3.38 8.43
CA ALA A 104 0.38 3.86 7.57
C ALA A 104 -0.53 4.88 8.27
N ASN A 105 -0.84 4.65 9.56
CA ASN A 105 -1.67 5.56 10.36
C ASN A 105 -0.95 6.87 10.69
N ALA A 106 0.33 6.81 11.06
CA ALA A 106 1.13 7.98 11.42
C ALA A 106 1.24 8.99 10.26
N LYS A 107 1.41 8.51 9.02
CA LYS A 107 1.42 9.36 7.82
C LYS A 107 0.07 10.06 7.63
N GLY A 108 -1.04 9.32 7.76
CA GLY A 108 -2.38 9.90 7.62
C GLY A 108 -2.71 10.93 8.70
N ILE A 109 -2.32 10.68 9.95
CA ILE A 109 -2.52 11.63 11.06
C ILE A 109 -1.66 12.88 10.87
N ALA A 110 -0.37 12.73 10.51
CA ALA A 110 0.51 13.88 10.26
C ALA A 110 -0.03 14.78 9.14
N GLU A 111 -0.56 14.18 8.07
CA GLU A 111 -1.21 14.89 6.98
C GLU A 111 -2.42 15.73 7.47
N LEU A 112 -3.29 15.14 8.30
CA LEU A 112 -4.44 15.83 8.87
C LEU A 112 -4.03 16.97 9.81
N LEU A 113 -3.01 16.75 10.65
CA LEU A 113 -2.48 17.78 11.54
C LEU A 113 -1.92 18.96 10.76
N LEU A 114 -1.16 18.71 9.70
CA LEU A 114 -0.63 19.76 8.83
C LEU A 114 -1.76 20.55 8.17
N LYS A 115 -2.79 19.88 7.64
CA LYS A 115 -3.96 20.54 7.05
C LYS A 115 -4.69 21.42 8.07
N TYR A 116 -4.88 20.91 9.28
CA TYR A 116 -5.52 21.68 10.36
C TYR A 116 -4.70 22.92 10.74
N GLN A 117 -3.38 22.80 10.87
CA GLN A 117 -2.50 23.93 11.18
C GLN A 117 -2.48 24.99 10.07
N LEU A 118 -2.49 24.57 8.81
CA LEU A 118 -2.40 25.47 7.66
C LEU A 118 -3.72 26.16 7.32
N PHE A 119 -4.84 25.46 7.43
CA PHE A 119 -6.14 25.97 6.97
C PHE A 119 -7.16 26.22 8.09
N GLY A 120 -7.01 25.54 9.23
CA GLY A 120 -7.97 25.62 10.35
C GLY A 120 -7.76 26.80 11.30
N ARG A 121 -6.65 27.54 11.16
CA ARG A 121 -6.31 28.69 12.02
C ARG A 121 -6.70 30.05 11.44
N PHE A 122 -7.24 30.07 10.22
CA PHE A 122 -7.59 31.27 9.45
C PHE A 122 -9.10 31.45 9.22
N LEU A 123 -9.92 30.53 9.73
CA LEU A 123 -11.38 30.61 9.84
C LEU A 123 -11.73 30.66 11.33
#